data_AF-A0ABD2XT00-F1
#
_entry.id   AF-A0ABD2XT00-F1
#
_cell.length_a   1.000
_cell.length_b   1.000
_cell.length_c   1.000
_cell.angle_alpha   90.00
_cell.angle_beta   90.00
_cell.angle_gamma   90.00
#
_symmetry.space_group_name_H-M   'P 1'
#
loop_
_entity.id
_entity.type
_entity.pdbx_description
1 polymer ?
#
loop_
_entity_poly.entity_id
_entity_poly.type
_entity_poly.pdbx_seq_one_letter_code
_entity_poly.pdbx_strand_id
1 'polypeptide(L)'
;MALQLNGILSLSYTTELSIHSKKNKQDVWMHGQIKIMIATSAFGMGIDKPDTKFVVIYELPDSMDTLVQMIGRAGRNGEKAYGLILYSFGDYQA
;
A
#
# COMPACT_ATOMS: atom_id res chain seq x y z
N MET A 1 -3.93 11.11 7.30
CA MET A 1 -5.07 12.00 7.62
C MET A 1 -5.66 12.69 6.39
N ALA A 2 -4.86 13.19 5.44
CA ALA A 2 -5.36 13.93 4.27
C ALA A 2 -6.51 13.24 3.50
N LEU A 3 -6.43 11.93 3.23
CA LEU A 3 -7.49 11.19 2.54
C LEU A 3 -8.82 11.20 3.32
N GLN A 4 -8.76 10.91 4.62
CA GLN A 4 -9.95 10.88 5.49
C GLN A 4 -10.61 12.26 5.57
N LEU A 5 -9.83 13.34 5.63
CA LEU A 5 -10.33 14.71 5.62
C LEU A 5 -11.07 15.06 4.33
N ASN A 6 -10.71 14.42 3.21
CA ASN A 6 -11.41 14.54 1.93
C ASN A 6 -12.56 13.52 1.78
N GLY A 7 -13.01 12.89 2.86
CA GLY A 7 -14.10 11.92 2.85
C GLY A 7 -13.74 10.55 2.27
N ILE A 8 -12.44 10.27 2.06
CA ILE A 8 -11.98 9.01 1.49
C ILE A 8 -11.67 8.02 2.63
N LEU A 9 -12.36 6.88 2.61
CA LEU A 9 -12.16 5.80 3.57
C LEU A 9 -10.78 5.14 3.36
N SER A 10 -9.88 5.37 4.32
CA SER A 10 -8.53 4.82 4.32
C SER A 10 -8.08 4.40 5.70
N LEU A 11 -7.22 3.38 5.77
CA LEU A 11 -6.54 2.94 6.99
C LEU A 11 -5.02 3.13 6.86
N SER A 12 -4.34 3.27 8.00
CA SER A 12 -2.87 3.23 8.08
C SER A 12 -2.38 1.89 8.63
N TYR A 13 -1.30 1.36 8.08
CA TYR A 13 -0.62 0.16 8.55
C TYR A 13 0.87 0.43 8.74
N THR A 14 1.30 0.52 9.99
CA THR A 14 2.69 0.85 10.35
C THR A 14 3.20 -0.10 11.43
N THR A 15 4.50 -0.05 11.70
CA THR A 15 5.18 -0.91 12.68
C THR A 15 4.64 -0.75 14.09
N GLU A 16 4.21 0.46 14.47
CA GLU A 16 3.80 0.85 15.83
C GLU A 16 2.43 0.26 16.23
N LEU A 17 1.67 -0.29 15.28
CA LEU A 17 0.39 -0.90 15.56
C LEU A 17 0.55 -2.23 16.30
N SER A 18 -0.33 -2.45 17.29
CA SER A 18 -0.44 -3.76 17.95
C SER A 18 -0.78 -4.86 16.95
N ILE A 19 -0.44 -6.11 17.27
CA ILE A 19 -0.74 -7.28 16.43
C ILE A 19 -2.25 -7.38 16.16
N HIS A 20 -3.08 -7.14 17.19
CA HIS A 20 -4.53 -7.17 17.05
C HIS A 20 -5.04 -6.07 16.10
N SER A 21 -4.50 -4.85 16.22
CA SER A 21 -4.85 -3.74 15.32
C SER A 21 -4.41 -3.99 13.89
N LYS A 22 -3.21 -4.57 13.68
CA LYS A 22 -2.71 -4.97 12.36
C LYS A 22 -3.64 -5.99 11.70
N LYS A 23 -4.00 -7.04 12.44
CA LYS A 23 -4.90 -8.09 11.97
C LYS A 23 -6.27 -7.54 11.57
N ASN A 24 -6.92 -6.78 12.46
CA ASN A 24 -8.23 -6.20 12.18
C ASN A 24 -8.21 -5.31 10.93
N LYS A 25 -7.23 -4.39 10.83
CA LYS A 25 -7.09 -3.50 9.67
C LYS A 25 -6.83 -4.25 8.38
N GLN A 26 -6.02 -5.31 8.42
CA GLN A 26 -5.80 -6.19 7.29
C GLN A 26 -7.12 -6.88 6.89
N ASP A 27 -7.83 -7.48 7.84
CA ASP A 27 -9.08 -8.20 7.58
C ASP A 27 -10.14 -7.30 6.91
N VAL A 28 -10.40 -6.10 7.45
CA VAL A 28 -11.40 -5.19 6.85
C VAL A 28 -11.01 -4.71 5.44
N TRP A 29 -9.72 -4.57 5.17
CA TRP A 29 -9.22 -4.21 3.83
C TRP A 29 -9.30 -5.40 2.85
N MET A 30 -8.95 -6.61 3.32
CA MET A 30 -9.06 -7.84 2.54
C MET A 30 -10.51 -8.06 2.05
N HIS A 31 -11.48 -7.84 2.94
CA HIS A 31 -12.92 -7.94 2.65
C HIS A 31 -13.50 -6.74 1.88
N GLY A 32 -12.69 -5.72 1.56
CA GLY A 32 -13.12 -4.58 0.75
C GLY A 32 -14.00 -3.56 1.48
N GLN A 33 -14.15 -3.66 2.81
CA GLN A 33 -14.87 -2.67 3.61
C GLN A 33 -14.15 -1.31 3.59
N ILE A 34 -12.82 -1.35 3.55
CA ILE A 34 -11.96 -0.19 3.29
C ILE A 34 -11.23 -0.41 1.97
N LYS A 35 -11.24 0.60 1.10
CA LYS A 35 -10.65 0.51 -0.23
C LYS A 35 -9.16 0.87 -0.27
N ILE A 36 -8.70 1.72 0.66
CA ILE A 36 -7.33 2.25 0.65
C ILE A 36 -6.59 1.87 1.93
N MET A 37 -5.44 1.23 1.76
CA MET A 37 -4.46 1.00 2.83
C MET A 37 -3.23 1.87 2.56
N ILE A 38 -2.86 2.70 3.53
CA ILE A 38 -1.61 3.48 3.53
C ILE A 38 -0.64 2.71 4.40
N ALA A 39 0.53 2.36 3.86
CA ALA A 39 1.45 1.50 4.57
C ALA A 39 2.91 1.87 4.38
N THR A 40 3.74 1.50 5.36
CA THR A 40 5.20 1.46 5.21
C THR A 40 5.64 0.07 4.75
N SER A 41 6.96 -0.16 4.63
CA SER A 41 7.56 -1.46 4.32
C SER A 41 7.08 -2.62 5.23
N ALA A 42 6.49 -2.31 6.38
CA ALA A 42 5.87 -3.28 7.30
C ALA A 42 4.68 -4.04 6.70
N PHE A 43 4.04 -3.51 5.66
CA PHE A 43 2.89 -4.14 4.99
C PHE A 43 3.36 -5.04 3.84
N GLY A 44 4.17 -6.04 4.20
CA GLY A 44 4.97 -6.80 3.25
C GLY A 44 4.67 -8.30 3.24
N MET A 45 4.87 -8.97 4.37
CA MET A 45 4.89 -10.43 4.39
C MET A 45 3.48 -11.01 4.57
N GLY A 46 3.05 -11.87 3.64
CA GLY A 46 1.85 -12.70 3.77
C GLY A 46 0.52 -12.04 3.35
N ILE A 47 0.55 -10.80 2.86
CA ILE A 47 -0.66 -10.12 2.36
C ILE A 47 -0.81 -10.40 0.87
N ASP A 48 -1.85 -11.17 0.52
CA ASP A 48 -2.18 -11.55 -0.84
C ASP A 48 -3.64 -11.17 -1.15
N LYS A 49 -3.87 -9.90 -1.49
CA LYS A 49 -5.17 -9.42 -1.99
C LYS A 49 -5.16 -9.43 -3.52
N PRO A 50 -5.86 -10.39 -4.16
CA PRO A 50 -5.69 -10.66 -5.59
C PRO A 50 -6.19 -9.53 -6.50
N ASP A 51 -7.21 -8.80 -6.06
CA ASP A 51 -7.97 -7.79 -6.81
C ASP A 51 -7.44 -6.35 -6.63
N THR A 52 -6.24 -6.16 -6.08
CA THR A 52 -5.65 -4.83 -5.86
C THR A 52 -5.41 -4.11 -7.19
N LYS A 53 -6.13 -3.00 -7.44
CA LYS A 53 -6.08 -2.27 -8.72
C LYS A 53 -4.96 -1.25 -8.85
N PHE A 54 -4.51 -0.70 -7.72
CA PHE A 54 -3.51 0.34 -7.69
C PHE A 54 -2.52 0.07 -6.56
N VAL A 55 -1.24 0.19 -6.87
CA VAL A 55 -0.17 0.37 -5.89
C VAL A 55 0.45 1.73 -6.17
N VAL A 56 0.40 2.62 -5.17
CA VAL A 56 0.98 3.96 -5.27
C VAL A 56 2.19 4.02 -4.35
N ILE A 57 3.35 4.24 -4.95
CA ILE A 57 4.62 4.47 -4.27
C ILE A 57 4.76 5.96 -4.09
N TYR A 58 4.57 6.39 -2.84
CA TYR A 58 4.61 7.81 -2.46
C TYR A 58 6.04 8.30 -2.18
N GLU A 59 6.91 7.40 -1.73
CA GLU A 59 8.31 7.67 -1.42
C GLU A 59 9.17 6.70 -2.23
N LEU A 60 10.26 7.19 -2.83
CA LEU A 60 11.13 6.36 -3.64
C LEU A 60 11.71 5.20 -2.82
N PRO A 61 11.62 3.95 -3.29
CA PRO A 61 12.20 2.84 -2.59
C PRO A 61 13.72 2.84 -2.71
N ASP A 62 14.39 2.29 -1.69
CA ASP A 62 15.86 2.21 -1.62
C ASP A 62 16.49 1.33 -2.71
N SER A 63 15.69 0.49 -3.38
CA SER A 63 16.16 -0.40 -4.43
C SER A 63 15.09 -0.70 -5.48
N MET A 64 15.55 -1.10 -6.67
CA MET A 64 14.69 -1.62 -7.73
C MET A 64 13.97 -2.90 -7.31
N ASP A 65 14.61 -3.78 -6.52
CA ASP A 65 13.98 -5.01 -6.04
C ASP A 65 12.79 -4.70 -5.13
N THR A 66 12.96 -3.75 -4.22
CA THR A 66 11.88 -3.25 -3.37
C THR A 66 10.74 -2.66 -4.21
N LEU A 67 11.07 -1.86 -5.24
CA LEU A 67 10.08 -1.33 -6.17
C LEU A 67 9.27 -2.44 -6.83
N VAL A 68 9.95 -3.44 -7.39
CA VAL A 68 9.33 -4.58 -8.09
C VAL A 68 8.44 -5.38 -7.14
N GLN A 69 8.87 -5.62 -5.91
CA GLN A 69 8.05 -6.28 -4.89
C GLN A 69 6.81 -5.48 -4.51
N MET A 70 6.91 -4.15 -4.41
CA MET A 70 5.77 -3.28 -4.12
C MET A 70 4.75 -3.30 -5.24
N ILE A 71 5.17 -2.99 -6.48
CA ILE A 71 4.25 -2.95 -7.64
C ILE A 71 3.63 -4.32 -7.94
N GLY A 72 4.36 -5.41 -7.67
CA GLY A 72 3.90 -6.79 -7.88
C GLY A 72 2.71 -7.22 -7.01
N ARG A 73 2.25 -6.37 -6.08
CA ARG A 73 1.01 -6.59 -5.33
C ARG A 73 -0.25 -6.27 -6.14
N ALA A 74 -0.12 -5.43 -7.17
CA ALA A 74 -1.24 -5.06 -8.02
C ALA A 74 -1.60 -6.20 -8.99
N GLY A 75 -2.89 -6.42 -9.26
CA GLY A 75 -3.37 -7.25 -10.36
C GLY A 75 -3.00 -8.73 -10.28
N ARG A 76 -2.85 -9.30 -9.08
CA ARG A 76 -2.55 -10.74 -8.89
C ARG A 76 -3.67 -11.65 -9.41
N ASN A 77 -4.88 -11.12 -9.62
CA ASN A 77 -5.99 -11.81 -10.29
C ASN A 77 -5.88 -11.81 -11.84
N GLY A 78 -4.83 -11.23 -12.43
CA GLY A 78 -4.63 -11.16 -13.88
C GLY A 78 -5.42 -10.06 -14.58
N GLU A 79 -6.24 -9.30 -13.86
CA GLU A 79 -6.96 -8.15 -14.41
C GLU A 79 -6.05 -6.92 -14.48
N LYS A 80 -6.40 -5.98 -15.35
CA LYS A 80 -5.65 -4.71 -15.48
C LYS A 80 -5.53 -4.02 -14.11
N ALA A 81 -4.30 -3.65 -13.76
CA ALA A 81 -3.93 -2.92 -12.56
C ALA A 81 -2.73 -2.01 -12.85
N TYR A 82 -2.42 -1.09 -11.94
CA TYR A 82 -1.40 -0.06 -12.14
C TYR A 82 -0.46 0.05 -10.94
N GLY A 83 0.84 0.11 -11.23
CA GLY A 83 1.86 0.63 -10.31
C GLY A 83 2.14 2.09 -10.67
N LEU A 84 2.05 2.99 -9.69
CA LEU A 84 2.27 4.43 -9.86
C LEU A 84 3.36 4.86 -8.90
N ILE A 85 4.32 5.66 -9.39
CA ILE A 85 5.32 6.33 -8.56
C ILE A 85 4.99 7.81 -8.57
N LEU A 86 4.84 8.40 -7.39
CA LEU A 86 4.82 9.84 -7.24
C LEU A 86 6.26 10.27 -6.96
N TYR A 87 6.78 11.15 -7.81
CA TYR A 87 8.19 11.56 -7.77
C TYR A 87 8.29 13.08 -7.77
N SER A 88 9.13 13.59 -6.88
CA SER A 88 9.63 14.95 -6.86
C SER A 88 11.15 14.95 -6.96
N PHE A 89 11.73 16.00 -7.56
CA PHE A 89 13.18 16.15 -7.63
C PHE A 89 13.86 16.10 -6.24
N GLY A 90 13.16 16.51 -5.19
CA GLY A 90 13.68 16.45 -3.80
C GLY A 90 13.77 15.05 -3.21
N ASP A 91 13.11 14.05 -3.80
CA ASP A 91 13.14 12.67 -3.32
C ASP A 91 14.42 11.93 -3.73
N TYR A 92 15.12 12.44 -4.73
CA TYR A 92 16.40 11.89 -5.19
C TYR A 92 17.55 12.71 -4.60
N GLN A 93 18.32 12.09 -3.71
CA GLN A 93 19.61 12.62 -3.28
C GLN A 93 20.71 11.97 -4.12
N ALA A 94 21.41 12.79 -4.92
CA ALA A 94 22.51 12.37 -5.78
C ALA A 94 23.76 11.97 -4.99
#